data_AF-A0AA41FJI9-F1
#
_entry.id   AF-A0AA41FJI9-F1
#
_cell.length_a   1.000
_cell.length_b   1.000
_cell.length_c   1.000
_cell.angle_alpha   90.00
_cell.angle_beta   90.00
_cell.angle_gamma   90.00
#
_symmetry.space_group_name_H-M   'P 1'
#
loop_
_entity.id
_entity.type
_entity.pdbx_description
1 polymer ?
#
loop_
_entity_poly.entity_id
_entity_poly.type
_entity_poly.pdbx_seq_one_letter_code
_entity_poly.pdbx_strand_id
1 'polypeptide(L)'
;MTNKDVSKILKDAQKFWTKWRDNVPPRDSDQWDILLSEADAIKARYGTHLVRKWEGPAPTMEEEPVAAPIVNWFMDELEARERERYEKGVPE
;
A
#
# COMPACT_ATOMS: atom_id res chain seq x y z
N MET A 1 6.45 -14.90 13.06
CA MET A 1 5.12 -14.41 12.64
C MET A 1 4.15 -15.58 12.66
N THR A 2 2.97 -15.42 13.26
CA THR A 2 1.97 -16.49 13.39
C THR A 2 0.84 -16.32 12.37
N ASN A 3 0.05 -17.37 12.12
CA ASN A 3 -1.16 -17.26 11.29
C ASN A 3 -2.15 -16.22 11.82
N LYS A 4 -2.18 -15.97 13.14
CA LYS A 4 -3.00 -14.91 13.74
C LYS A 4 -2.51 -13.53 13.32
N ASP A 5 -1.20 -13.33 13.19
CA ASP A 5 -0.63 -12.06 12.75
C ASP A 5 -0.90 -11.82 11.26
N VAL A 6 -0.75 -12.86 10.43
CA VAL A 6 -1.14 -12.82 9.00
C VAL A 6 -2.61 -12.44 8.84
N SER A 7 -3.50 -13.07 9.61
CA SER A 7 -4.94 -12.75 9.57
C SER A 7 -5.23 -11.29 9.95
N LYS A 8 -4.50 -10.71 10.91
CA LYS A 8 -4.63 -9.28 11.27
C LYS A 8 -4.16 -8.37 10.14
N ILE A 9 -3.01 -8.67 9.53
CA ILE A 9 -2.47 -7.92 8.38
C ILE A 9 -3.51 -7.87 7.25
N LEU A 10 -4.00 -9.04 6.84
CA LEU A 10 -4.98 -9.14 5.76
C LEU A 10 -6.29 -8.42 6.09
N LYS A 11 -6.73 -8.46 7.36
CA LYS A 11 -7.93 -7.75 7.80
C LYS A 11 -7.78 -6.24 7.72
N ASP A 12 -6.67 -5.68 8.17
CA ASP A 12 -6.45 -4.24 8.11
C ASP A 12 -6.19 -3.76 6.67
N ALA A 13 -5.43 -4.51 5.88
CA ALA A 13 -5.24 -4.25 4.45
C ALA A 13 -6.57 -4.31 3.67
N GLN A 14 -7.45 -5.29 3.96
CA GLN A 14 -8.76 -5.39 3.32
C GLN A 14 -9.67 -4.20 3.66
N LYS A 15 -9.63 -3.69 4.90
CA LYS A 15 -10.39 -2.50 5.30
C LYS A 15 -9.91 -1.27 4.55
N PHE A 16 -8.59 -1.08 4.46
CA PHE A 16 -7.97 -0.03 3.66
C PHE A 16 -8.45 -0.10 2.20
N TRP A 17 -8.34 -1.27 1.57
CA TRP A 17 -8.79 -1.46 0.20
C TRP A 17 -10.27 -1.15 0.00
N THR A 18 -11.14 -1.68 0.87
CA THR A 18 -12.59 -1.48 0.76
C THR A 18 -12.98 -0.01 0.91
N LYS A 19 -12.25 0.75 1.74
CA LYS A 19 -12.49 2.18 1.92
C LYS A 19 -12.17 2.98 0.65
N TRP A 20 -11.03 2.72 0.02
CA TRP A 20 -10.49 3.59 -1.04
C TRP A 20 -10.76 3.13 -2.46
N ARG A 21 -10.93 1.81 -2.71
CA ARG A 21 -11.00 1.25 -4.08
C ARG A 21 -12.07 1.89 -4.98
N ASP A 22 -13.20 2.29 -4.41
CA ASP A 22 -14.35 2.82 -5.15
C ASP A 22 -14.37 4.36 -5.11
N ASN A 23 -13.70 4.97 -4.12
CA ASN A 23 -13.64 6.42 -3.88
C ASN A 23 -12.18 6.91 -3.87
N VAL A 24 -11.46 6.65 -4.97
CA VAL A 24 -10.06 7.08 -5.10
C VAL A 24 -10.01 8.61 -5.13
N PRO A 25 -9.34 9.27 -4.17
CA PRO A 25 -9.25 10.73 -4.12
C PRO A 25 -8.30 11.26 -5.22
N PRO A 26 -8.44 12.52 -5.63
CA PRO A 26 -7.47 13.17 -6.51
C PRO A 26 -6.08 13.25 -5.87
N ARG A 27 -5.01 13.11 -6.65
CA ARG A 27 -3.63 13.05 -6.14
C ARG A 27 -3.20 14.28 -5.33
N ASP A 28 -3.69 15.46 -5.69
CA ASP A 28 -3.33 16.73 -5.04
C ASP A 28 -4.27 17.11 -3.88
N SER A 29 -5.11 16.18 -3.39
CA SER A 29 -6.08 16.45 -2.33
C SER A 29 -5.60 16.00 -0.94
N ASP A 30 -6.08 16.66 0.11
CA ASP A 30 -5.83 16.24 1.51
C ASP A 30 -6.27 14.79 1.78
N GLN A 31 -7.26 14.28 1.04
CA GLN A 31 -7.69 12.89 1.15
C GLN A 31 -6.64 11.91 0.64
N TRP A 32 -5.82 12.31 -0.34
CA TRP A 32 -4.69 11.52 -0.81
C TRP A 32 -3.60 11.39 0.27
N ASP A 33 -3.31 12.47 0.99
CA ASP A 33 -2.37 12.44 2.11
C ASP A 33 -2.86 11.55 3.26
N ILE A 34 -4.18 11.55 3.53
CA ILE A 34 -4.79 10.64 4.49
C ILE A 34 -4.67 9.19 4.02
N LEU A 35 -4.92 8.92 2.74
CA LEU A 35 -4.77 7.59 2.15
C LEU A 35 -3.32 7.08 2.30
N LEU A 36 -2.33 7.90 1.96
CA LEU A 36 -0.90 7.57 2.13
C LEU A 36 -0.56 7.29 3.60
N SER A 37 -1.02 8.15 4.51
CA SER A 37 -0.79 8.00 5.95
C SER A 37 -1.40 6.71 6.50
N GLU A 38 -2.58 6.31 6.04
CA GLU A 38 -3.21 5.05 6.42
C GLU A 38 -2.43 3.83 5.92
N ALA A 39 -1.95 3.87 4.67
CA ALA A 39 -1.11 2.82 4.10
C ALA A 39 0.19 2.66 4.88
N ASP A 40 0.87 3.77 5.21
CA ASP A 40 2.10 3.77 6.00
C ASP A 40 1.88 3.26 7.43
N ALA A 41 0.75 3.63 8.06
CA ALA A 41 0.39 3.13 9.38
C ALA A 41 0.18 1.61 9.40
N ILE A 42 -0.38 1.01 8.33
CA ILE A 42 -0.52 -0.45 8.22
C ILE A 42 0.84 -1.10 8.03
N LYS A 43 1.71 -0.55 7.17
CA LYS A 43 3.07 -1.07 6.96
C LYS A 43 3.88 -1.10 8.26
N ALA A 44 3.84 -0.02 9.04
CA ALA A 44 4.60 0.10 10.28
C ALA A 44 4.10 -0.83 11.42
N ARG A 45 2.82 -1.25 11.40
CA ARG A 45 2.16 -1.94 12.52
C ARG A 45 2.66 -3.36 12.79
N TYR A 46 3.15 -4.07 11.77
CA TYR A 46 3.38 -5.52 11.85
C TYR A 46 4.87 -5.92 11.83
N GLY A 47 5.75 -4.94 11.99
CA GLY A 47 7.20 -5.14 12.03
C GLY A 47 7.80 -5.39 10.64
N THR A 48 9.11 -5.61 10.64
CA THR A 48 9.91 -5.82 9.44
C THR A 48 10.44 -7.25 9.34
N HIS A 49 10.88 -7.63 8.13
CA HIS A 49 11.66 -8.83 7.89
C HIS A 49 12.82 -8.54 6.94
N LEU A 50 13.90 -9.31 7.06
CA LEU A 50 15.02 -9.21 6.15
C LEU A 50 14.66 -9.87 4.81
N VAL A 51 14.72 -9.08 3.75
CA VAL A 51 14.50 -9.49 2.37
C VAL A 51 15.81 -9.43 1.62
N ARG A 52 16.05 -10.41 0.75
CA ARG A 52 17.23 -10.44 -0.12
C ARG A 52 16.92 -9.66 -1.40
N LYS A 53 17.66 -8.59 -1.67
CA LYS A 53 17.56 -7.82 -2.92
C LYS A 53 18.74 -8.09 -3.84
N TRP A 54 18.49 -7.94 -5.14
CA TRP A 54 19.46 -8.14 -6.22
C TRP A 54 19.61 -6.86 -7.05
N GLU A 55 20.00 -5.76 -6.41
CA GLU A 55 20.18 -4.46 -7.08
C GLU A 55 21.64 -4.23 -7.55
N GLY A 56 22.49 -5.26 -7.54
CA GLY A 56 23.90 -5.15 -7.90
C GLY A 56 24.59 -6.49 -8.17
N PRO A 57 25.94 -6.52 -8.26
CA PRO A 57 26.71 -7.72 -8.60
C PRO A 57 26.64 -8.82 -7.52
N ALA A 58 26.16 -8.47 -6.33
CA ALA A 58 25.95 -9.38 -5.21
C ALA A 58 24.64 -9.00 -4.50
N PRO A 59 23.99 -9.96 -3.82
CA PRO A 59 22.74 -9.70 -3.13
C PRO A 59 22.96 -8.97 -1.81
N THR A 60 22.09 -8.03 -1.52
CA THR A 60 22.02 -7.32 -0.23
C THR A 60 20.85 -7.84 0.60
N MET A 61 20.93 -7.68 1.92
CA MET A 61 19.80 -7.93 2.83
C MET A 61 19.29 -6.57 3.31
N GLU A 62 17.98 -6.35 3.20
CA GLU A 62 17.32 -5.12 3.62
C GLU A 62 16.11 -5.43 4.49
N GLU A 63 15.84 -4.57 5.48
CA GLU A 63 14.63 -4.69 6.27
C GLU A 63 13.45 -4.07 5.52
N GLU A 64 12.38 -4.85 5.34
CA GLU A 64 11.14 -4.37 4.75
C GLU A 64 9.95 -4.62 5.66
N PRO A 65 8.93 -3.75 5.67
CA PRO A 65 7.71 -4.02 6.41
C PRO A 65 7.03 -5.28 5.88
N VAL A 66 6.64 -6.18 6.77
CA VAL A 66 5.99 -7.45 6.40
C VAL A 66 4.70 -7.23 5.60
N ALA A 67 3.98 -6.16 5.91
CA ALA A 67 2.74 -5.80 5.22
C ALA A 67 2.98 -5.01 3.92
N ALA A 68 4.22 -4.61 3.62
CA ALA A 68 4.53 -3.80 2.43
C ALA A 68 4.07 -4.44 1.11
N PRO A 69 4.27 -5.75 0.85
CA PRO A 69 3.89 -6.32 -0.45
C PRO A 69 2.40 -6.16 -0.80
N ILE A 70 1.50 -6.42 0.16
CA ILE A 70 0.06 -6.31 -0.10
C ILE A 70 -0.42 -4.85 -0.08
N VAL A 71 0.13 -4.02 0.80
CA VAL A 71 -0.26 -2.60 0.88
C VAL A 71 0.23 -1.86 -0.37
N ASN A 72 1.47 -2.08 -0.81
CA ASN A 72 2.01 -1.47 -2.02
C ASN A 72 1.21 -1.88 -3.26
N TRP A 73 0.82 -3.16 -3.37
CA TRP A 73 -0.04 -3.59 -4.47
C TRP A 73 -1.38 -2.83 -4.50
N PHE A 74 -2.01 -2.61 -3.34
CA PHE A 74 -3.22 -1.76 -3.29
C PHE A 74 -2.94 -0.30 -3.66
N MET A 75 -1.81 0.25 -3.22
CA MET A 75 -1.40 1.61 -3.59
C MET A 75 -1.21 1.77 -5.10
N ASP A 76 -0.50 0.83 -5.74
CA ASP A 76 -0.26 0.83 -7.18
C ASP A 76 -1.59 0.79 -7.96
N GLU A 77 -2.55 -0.03 -7.52
CA GLU A 77 -3.89 -0.09 -8.10
C GLU A 77 -4.68 1.20 -7.93
N LEU A 78 -4.57 1.87 -6.77
CA LEU A 78 -5.24 3.15 -6.52
C LEU A 78 -4.63 4.26 -7.37
N GLU A 79 -3.30 4.30 -7.51
CA GLU A 79 -2.60 5.24 -8.40
C GLU A 79 -2.96 5.03 -9.86
N ALA A 80 -3.06 3.78 -10.32
CA ALA A 80 -3.51 3.48 -11.67
C ALA A 80 -4.94 3.99 -11.91
N ARG A 81 -5.84 3.78 -10.96
CA ARG A 81 -7.24 4.25 -11.05
C ARG A 81 -7.36 5.76 -11.03
N GLU A 82 -6.57 6.44 -10.20
CA GLU A 82 -6.52 7.90 -10.13
C GLU A 82 -6.07 8.47 -11.48
N ARG A 83 -4.98 7.92 -12.03
CA ARG A 83 -4.47 8.30 -13.35
C ARG A 83 -5.49 8.08 -14.46
N GLU A 84 -6.17 6.93 -14.48
CA GLU A 84 -7.21 6.66 -15.46
C GLU A 84 -8.38 7.65 -15.39
N ARG A 85 -8.78 8.07 -14.18
CA ARG A 85 -9.84 9.08 -14.00
C ARG A 85 -9.41 10.44 -14.54
N TYR A 86 -8.17 10.84 -14.26
CA TYR A 86 -7.58 12.08 -14.75
C TYR A 86 -7.45 12.09 -16.29
N GLU A 87 -6.92 11.02 -16.87
CA GLU A 87 -6.75 10.87 -18.33
C GLU A 87 -8.08 10.84 -19.09
N LYS A 88 -9.14 10.29 -18.48
CA LYS A 88 -10.49 10.24 -19.08
C LYS A 88 -11.27 11.56 -18.90
N GLY A 89 -10.70 12.55 -18.21
CA GLY A 89 -11.31 13.87 -18.04
C GLY A 89 -12.68 13.85 -17.37
N VAL A 90 -12.96 12.86 -16.52
CA VAL A 90 -14.23 12.76 -15.79
C VAL A 90 -14.22 13.83 -14.70
N PRO A 91 -14.99 14.92 -14.82
CA PRO A 91 -15.05 15.95 -13.78
C PRO A 91 -15.82 15.40 -12.57
N GLU A 92 -15.41 15.86 -11.38
CA GLU A 92 -16.01 15.55 -10.08
C GLU A 92 -17.54 15.72 -10.01
#